data_AF-A0A450Y239-F1
#
_entry.id   AF-A0A450Y239-F1
#
_cell.length_a   1.000
_cell.length_b   1.000
_cell.length_c   1.000
_cell.angle_alpha   90.00
_cell.angle_beta   90.00
_cell.angle_gamma   90.00
#
_symmetry.space_group_name_H-M   'P 1'
#
loop_
_entity.id
_entity.type
_entity.pdbx_description
1 polymer ?
#
loop_
_entity_poly.entity_id
_entity_poly.type
_entity_poly.pdbx_seq_one_letter_code
_entity_poly.pdbx_strand_id
1 'polypeptide(L)' 'MSRGDYYRDATINYEKLTVGRNASRWMKMLEKYGYITVAA' A
#
# COMPACT_ATOMS: atom_id res chain seq x y z
N MET A 1 14.37 -24.92 7.53
CA MET A 1 13.32 -24.01 7.03
C MET A 1 13.19 -22.87 8.03
N SER A 2 13.79 -21.71 7.73
CA SER A 2 13.78 -20.56 8.63
C SER A 2 12.40 -19.89 8.61
N ARG A 3 11.95 -19.34 9.75
CA ARG A 3 10.72 -18.53 9.88
C ARG A 3 10.91 -17.23 9.10
N GLY A 4 10.69 -17.24 7.79
CA GLY A 4 10.92 -16.05 6.97
C GLY A 4 10.41 -16.15 5.55
N ASP A 5 10.51 -17.33 4.94
CA ASP A 5 10.06 -17.52 3.57
C ASP A 5 8.59 -17.96 3.57
N TYR A 6 7.69 -16.99 3.78
CA TYR A 6 6.27 -17.21 3.50
C TYR A 6 6.10 -17.54 2.01
N TYR A 7 5.24 -18.51 1.69
CA TYR A 7 4.85 -18.78 0.32
C TYR A 7 4.34 -17.48 -0.31
N ARG A 8 5.08 -17.00 -1.33
CA ARG A 8 4.70 -15.85 -2.12
C ARG A 8 4.40 -16.36 -3.52
N ASP A 9 3.13 -16.32 -3.88
CA ASP A 9 2.72 -16.73 -5.20
C ASP A 9 3.30 -15.78 -6.25
N ALA A 10 4.13 -16.30 -7.16
CA ALA A 10 4.80 -15.51 -8.20
C ALA A 10 3.81 -14.89 -9.20
N THR A 11 2.58 -15.40 -9.28
CA THR A 11 1.53 -14.87 -10.16
C THR A 11 0.71 -13.75 -9.51
N ILE A 12 0.79 -13.60 -8.18
CA ILE A 12 0.03 -12.62 -7.43
C ILE A 12 0.85 -11.34 -7.24
N ASN A 13 0.31 -10.22 -7.74
CA ASN A 13 0.85 -8.90 -7.43
C ASN A 13 0.35 -8.42 -6.05
N TYR A 14 1.04 -8.86 -4.99
CA TYR A 14 0.72 -8.49 -3.61
C TYR A 14 0.86 -6.99 -3.31
N GLU A 15 1.74 -6.29 -4.03
CA GLU A 15 1.90 -4.84 -3.89
C GLU A 15 0.64 -4.12 -4.35
N LYS A 16 0.11 -4.48 -5.53
CA LYS A 16 -1.15 -3.95 -6.05
C LYS A 16 -2.31 -4.18 -5.08
N LEU A 17 -2.39 -5.37 -4.47
CA LEU A 17 -3.42 -5.69 -3.48
C LEU A 17 -3.30 -4.82 -2.22
N THR A 18 -2.08 -4.65 -1.72
CA THR A 18 -1.81 -3.87 -0.50
C THR A 18 -2.09 -2.39 -0.74
N VAL A 19 -1.60 -1.84 -1.85
CA VAL A 19 -1.85 -0.45 -2.25
C VAL A 19 -3.35 -0.24 -2.46
N GLY A 20 -4.05 -1.10 -3.21
CA GLY A 20 -5.47 -0.95 -3.47
C GLY A 20 -6.34 -0.91 -2.19
N ARG A 21 -5.98 -1.69 -1.17
CA ARG A 21 -6.70 -1.72 0.11
C ARG A 21 -6.46 -0.48 0.98
N ASN A 22 -5.27 0.12 0.90
CA ASN A 22 -4.84 1.15 1.85
C ASN A 22 -4.69 2.56 1.26
N ALA A 23 -4.61 2.68 -0.06
CA ALA A 23 -4.27 3.93 -0.75
C ALA A 23 -5.16 5.10 -0.33
N SER A 24 -6.49 4.90 -0.26
CA SER A 24 -7.41 5.97 0.12
C SER A 24 -7.12 6.55 1.51
N ARG A 25 -6.77 5.70 2.48
CA ARG A 25 -6.43 6.12 3.85
C ARG A 25 -5.08 6.81 3.88
N TRP A 26 -4.10 6.33 3.11
CA TRP A 26 -2.80 6.99 3.01
C TRP A 26 -2.90 8.35 2.35
N MET A 27 -3.65 8.49 1.25
CA MET A 27 -3.87 9.77 0.57
C MET A 27 -4.48 10.80 1.51
N LYS A 28 -5.50 10.43 2.31
CA LYS A 28 -6.08 11.31 3.34
C LYS A 28 -5.06 11.77 4.39
N MET A 29 -4.14 10.90 4.78
CA MET A 29 -3.10 11.26 5.75
C MET A 29 -2.06 12.18 5.13
N LEU A 30 -1.64 11.91 3.89
CA LEU A 30 -0.71 12.75 3.16
C LEU A 30 -1.27 14.17 2.99
N GLU A 31 -2.56 14.28 2.68
CA GLU A 31 -3.27 15.55 2.62
C GLU A 31 -3.35 16.23 4.01
N LYS A 32 -3.79 15.50 5.04
CA LYS A 32 -3.92 16.03 6.41
C LYS A 32 -2.61 16.63 6.95
N TYR A 33 -1.48 16.00 6.64
CA TYR A 33 -0.16 16.45 7.09
C TYR A 33 0.53 17.39 6.09
N GLY A 34 -0.15 17.78 5.01
CA GLY A 34 0.36 18.77 4.05
C GLY A 34 1.50 18.26 3.16
N TYR A 35 1.68 16.94 3.05
CA TYR A 35 2.66 16.35 2.13
C TYR A 35 2.21 16.45 0.67
N ILE A 36 0.90 16.45 0.44
CA ILE A 36 0.31 16.67 -0.88
C ILE A 36 -0.84 17.67 -0.76
N THR A 37 -1.07 18.43 -1.82
CA THR A 37 -2.28 19.24 -1.99
C THR A 37 -3.15 18.56 -3.02
N VAL A 38 -4.37 18.17 -2.65
CA VAL A 38 -5.35 17.72 -3.65
C VAL A 38 -5.76 18.96 -4.44
N ALA A 39 -5.43 18.98 -5.74
CA ALA A 39 -5.96 20.00 -6.63
C ALA A 39 -7.49 19.86 -6.64
N ALA A 40 -8.19 20.98 -6.37
CA ALA A 40 -9.64 21.06 -6.30
C ALA A 40 -10.30 20.75 -7.65
#